data_AF-A0A090E3Z6-F1
#
_entry.id   AF-A0A090E3Z6-F1
#
_cell.length_a   1.000
_cell.length_b   1.000
_cell.length_c   1.000
_cell.angle_alpha   90.00
_cell.angle_beta   90.00
_cell.angle_gamma   90.00
#
_symmetry.space_group_name_H-M   'P 1'
#
loop_
_entity.id
_entity.type
_entity.pdbx_description
1 polymer ?
#
loop_
_entity_poly.entity_id
_entity_poly.type
_entity_poly.pdbx_seq_one_letter_code
_entity_poly.pdbx_strand_id
1 'polypeptide(L)'
;MGFNLAETLRSLKPHRRQGTLARRADDELPWVNDEPTIGGPLFLDATVYLDVLQGRSPAEVDRLLTYRLCHHSAVCLSELTHAFGRLDPTHTSTKTVLKTIQATLADIPEHRLHAPDVTIWGQAGILAGLLFRMSNLPRGAGHERKFVNDALVFLQARQLGASVLTGNTRDFDLLSQLVPTGRIVLYRTPQASGSV
;
A
#
# COMPACT_ATOMS: atom_id res chain seq x y z
N MET A 1 -20.56 0.20 13.30
CA MET A 1 -20.77 1.63 12.97
C MET A 1 -20.94 1.76 11.47
N GLY A 2 -21.92 2.52 10.99
CA GLY A 2 -22.18 2.70 9.56
C GLY A 2 -21.33 3.82 8.95
N PHE A 3 -21.19 3.81 7.61
CA PHE A 3 -20.47 4.86 6.89
C PHE A 3 -21.24 6.20 6.95
N ASN A 4 -20.57 7.25 7.45
CA ASN A 4 -21.09 8.62 7.47
C ASN A 4 -20.51 9.44 6.31
N LEU A 5 -21.32 9.63 5.26
CA LEU A 5 -20.92 10.39 4.07
C LEU A 5 -20.65 11.87 4.39
N ALA A 6 -21.51 12.51 5.21
CA ALA A 6 -21.39 13.94 5.50
C ALA A 6 -20.09 14.27 6.26
N GLU A 7 -19.73 13.42 7.23
CA GLU A 7 -18.47 13.53 7.95
C GLU A 7 -17.26 13.31 7.03
N THR A 8 -17.33 12.28 6.18
CA THR A 8 -16.27 11.98 5.22
C THR A 8 -16.03 13.14 4.24
N LEU A 9 -17.11 13.73 3.70
CA LEU A 9 -17.02 14.89 2.81
C LEU A 9 -16.47 16.13 3.51
N ARG A 10 -16.79 16.33 4.81
CA ARG A 10 -16.25 17.41 5.62
C ARG A 10 -14.75 17.24 5.89
N SER A 11 -14.30 16.00 6.06
CA SER A 11 -12.90 15.67 6.30
C SER A 11 -12.06 15.78 5.03
N LEU A 12 -12.43 15.07 3.96
CA LEU A 12 -11.66 15.02 2.71
C LEU A 12 -11.81 16.29 1.85
N LYS A 13 -12.93 17.01 2.01
CA LYS A 13 -13.28 18.25 1.30
C LYS A 13 -13.03 18.16 -0.22
N PRO A 14 -13.54 17.12 -0.92
CA PRO A 14 -13.22 16.90 -2.33
C PRO A 14 -13.59 18.09 -3.24
N HIS A 15 -14.57 18.91 -2.86
CA HIS A 15 -14.95 20.12 -3.61
C HIS A 15 -13.90 21.25 -3.54
N ARG A 16 -13.04 21.26 -2.52
CA ARG A 16 -11.96 22.26 -2.36
C ARG A 16 -10.64 21.83 -3.00
N ARG A 17 -10.53 20.55 -3.40
CA ARG A 17 -9.31 19.96 -3.92
C ARG A 17 -9.27 20.15 -5.43
N GLN A 18 -8.53 21.17 -5.84
CA GLN A 18 -8.38 21.61 -7.23
C GLN A 18 -6.95 21.41 -7.72
N GLY A 19 -6.76 21.41 -9.03
CA GLY A 19 -5.46 21.23 -9.67
C GLY A 19 -5.00 19.77 -9.75
N THR A 20 -3.73 19.61 -10.10
CA THR A 20 -3.05 18.33 -10.25
C THR A 20 -2.08 18.14 -9.08
N LEU A 21 -1.97 16.92 -8.58
CA LEU A 21 -0.92 16.58 -7.62
C LEU A 21 0.30 16.04 -8.37
N ALA A 22 1.47 16.46 -7.92
CA ALA A 22 2.74 15.89 -8.31
C ALA A 22 3.38 15.25 -7.08
N ARG A 23 4.21 14.23 -7.32
CA ARG A 23 5.03 13.66 -6.26
C ARG A 23 6.00 14.73 -5.75
N ARG A 24 6.18 14.81 -4.44
CA ARG A 24 7.18 15.68 -3.81
C ARG A 24 8.62 15.28 -4.18
N ALA A 25 9.55 16.19 -3.93
CA ALA A 25 10.98 15.93 -4.12
C ALA A 25 11.47 14.85 -3.14
N ASP A 26 12.56 14.15 -3.48
CA ASP A 26 13.04 13.02 -2.68
C ASP A 26 13.42 13.42 -1.25
N ASP A 27 14.01 14.59 -1.06
CA ASP A 27 14.41 15.13 0.24
C ASP A 27 13.22 15.51 1.15
N GLU A 28 12.00 15.57 0.62
CA GLU A 28 10.77 15.83 1.37
C GLU A 28 10.02 14.56 1.78
N LEU A 29 10.51 13.38 1.40
CA LEU A 29 9.82 12.11 1.58
C LEU A 29 10.37 11.30 2.75
N PRO A 30 9.50 10.59 3.50
CA PRO A 30 9.92 9.76 4.63
C PRO A 30 10.51 8.43 4.12
N TRP A 31 11.80 8.43 3.81
CA TRP A 31 12.50 7.23 3.36
C TRP A 31 12.84 6.30 4.52
N VAL A 32 12.86 5.01 4.22
CA VAL A 32 13.24 3.95 5.15
C VAL A 32 14.64 4.16 5.75
N ASN A 33 15.55 4.82 5.03
CA ASN A 33 16.91 5.11 5.50
C ASN A 33 16.94 6.11 6.66
N ASP A 34 15.92 6.97 6.75
CA ASP A 34 15.79 7.99 7.78
C ASP A 34 14.88 7.52 8.95
N GLU A 35 14.32 6.31 8.84
CA GLU A 35 13.44 5.73 9.85
C GLU A 35 14.24 4.98 10.93
N PRO A 36 13.96 5.21 12.21
CA PRO A 36 14.63 4.50 13.29
C PRO A 36 14.30 3.00 13.28
N THR A 37 15.24 2.12 13.57
CA THR A 37 14.96 0.67 13.58
C THR A 37 13.79 0.29 14.51
N ILE A 38 13.74 0.91 15.69
CA ILE A 38 12.63 0.76 16.65
C ILE A 38 11.67 1.93 16.45
N GLY A 39 10.37 1.65 16.39
CA GLY A 39 9.36 2.68 16.19
C GLY A 39 7.94 2.15 16.29
N GLY A 40 6.98 2.97 15.84
CA GLY A 40 5.58 2.59 15.79
C GLY A 40 5.30 1.41 14.84
N PRO A 41 4.09 0.84 14.89
CA PRO A 41 3.73 -0.30 14.04
C PRO A 41 3.75 0.07 12.55
N LEU A 42 4.01 -0.94 11.72
CA LEU A 42 3.96 -0.86 10.27
C LEU A 42 2.69 -1.52 9.76
N PHE A 43 2.18 -1.02 8.64
CA PHE A 43 1.11 -1.64 7.89
C PHE A 43 1.65 -1.97 6.49
N LEU A 44 1.69 -3.25 6.13
CA LEU A 44 2.43 -3.69 4.95
C LEU A 44 1.57 -3.56 3.68
N ASP A 45 2.09 -2.82 2.71
CA ASP A 45 1.58 -2.81 1.33
C ASP A 45 2.00 -4.09 0.56
N ALA A 46 1.26 -4.45 -0.47
CA ALA A 46 1.52 -5.65 -1.29
C ALA A 46 2.92 -5.63 -1.93
N THR A 47 3.43 -4.45 -2.29
CA THR A 47 4.79 -4.30 -2.83
C THR A 47 5.86 -4.86 -1.89
N VAL A 48 5.69 -4.70 -0.56
CA VAL A 48 6.62 -5.24 0.45
C VAL A 48 6.73 -6.75 0.34
N TYR A 49 5.60 -7.45 0.27
CA TYR A 49 5.59 -8.90 0.16
C TYR A 49 6.26 -9.35 -1.13
N LEU A 50 5.92 -8.73 -2.25
CA LEU A 50 6.47 -9.10 -3.55
C LEU A 50 7.97 -8.86 -3.62
N ASP A 51 8.45 -7.73 -3.08
CA ASP A 51 9.87 -7.39 -3.11
C ASP A 51 10.68 -8.28 -2.16
N VAL A 52 10.18 -8.61 -0.96
CA VAL A 52 10.81 -9.58 -0.06
C VAL A 52 10.86 -10.97 -0.72
N LEU A 53 9.73 -11.44 -1.29
CA LEU A 53 9.68 -12.75 -1.94
C LEU A 53 10.58 -12.87 -3.17
N GLN A 54 10.87 -11.75 -3.82
CA GLN A 54 11.77 -11.67 -4.97
C GLN A 54 13.23 -11.39 -4.57
N GLY A 55 13.53 -11.25 -3.26
CA GLY A 55 14.88 -10.92 -2.78
C GLY A 55 15.34 -9.52 -3.18
N ARG A 56 14.39 -8.58 -3.34
CA ARG A 56 14.63 -7.19 -3.75
C ARG A 56 14.41 -6.19 -2.62
N SER A 57 13.99 -6.62 -1.43
CA SER A 57 13.87 -5.72 -0.29
C SER A 57 15.26 -5.17 0.10
N PRO A 58 15.38 -3.84 0.34
CA PRO A 58 16.58 -3.27 0.95
C PRO A 58 16.81 -3.77 2.37
N ALA A 59 18.06 -3.76 2.83
CA ALA A 59 18.41 -4.18 4.18
C ALA A 59 17.69 -3.38 5.27
N GLU A 60 17.40 -2.10 5.01
CA GLU A 60 16.65 -1.22 5.90
C GLU A 60 15.20 -1.67 6.04
N VAL A 61 14.57 -2.14 4.95
CA VAL A 61 13.24 -2.75 4.99
C VAL A 61 13.26 -4.01 5.83
N ASP A 62 14.22 -4.90 5.62
CA ASP A 62 14.32 -6.16 6.38
C ASP A 62 14.51 -5.89 7.89
N ARG A 63 15.31 -4.87 8.24
CA ARG A 63 15.46 -4.43 9.64
C ARG A 63 14.15 -3.95 10.23
N LEU A 64 13.41 -3.09 9.52
CA LEU A 64 12.11 -2.62 10.00
C LEU A 64 11.12 -3.77 10.20
N LEU A 65 11.05 -4.72 9.26
CA LEU A 65 10.19 -5.91 9.36
C LEU A 65 10.56 -6.80 10.54
N THR A 66 11.85 -6.87 10.88
CA THR A 66 12.36 -7.68 12.00
C THR A 66 12.02 -7.06 13.36
N TYR A 67 12.14 -5.74 13.50
CA TYR A 67 12.12 -5.08 14.82
C TYR A 67 10.82 -4.34 15.14
N ARG A 68 9.95 -4.07 14.16
CA ARG A 68 8.67 -3.38 14.37
C ARG A 68 7.48 -4.34 14.30
N LEU A 69 6.42 -4.01 15.02
CA LEU A 69 5.14 -4.71 14.91
C LEU A 69 4.57 -4.51 13.51
N CYS A 70 4.34 -5.59 12.77
CA CYS A 70 3.73 -5.55 11.44
C CYS A 70 2.24 -5.94 11.50
N HIS A 71 1.41 -5.10 10.92
CA HIS A 71 0.01 -5.35 10.61
C HIS A 71 -0.17 -5.58 9.11
N HIS A 72 -1.19 -6.35 8.77
CA HIS A 72 -1.43 -6.86 7.43
C HIS A 72 -2.84 -6.49 6.97
N SER A 73 -3.00 -6.22 5.68
CA SER A 73 -4.31 -5.93 5.10
C SER A 73 -4.90 -7.16 4.41
N ALA A 74 -6.21 -7.38 4.59
CA ALA A 74 -6.96 -8.31 3.76
C ALA A 74 -6.97 -7.91 2.26
N VAL A 75 -6.69 -6.64 1.94
CA VAL A 75 -6.48 -6.18 0.55
C VAL A 75 -5.21 -6.79 -0.01
N CYS A 76 -4.08 -6.69 0.71
CA CYS A 76 -2.81 -7.31 0.33
C CYS A 76 -2.94 -8.85 0.25
N LEU A 77 -3.70 -9.47 1.17
CA LEU A 77 -4.05 -10.88 1.08
C LEU A 77 -4.77 -11.20 -0.24
N SER A 78 -5.78 -10.40 -0.63
CA SER A 78 -6.49 -10.58 -1.90
C SER A 78 -5.57 -10.43 -3.11
N GLU A 79 -4.60 -9.52 -3.07
CA GLU A 79 -3.63 -9.31 -4.15
C GLU A 79 -2.64 -10.47 -4.27
N LEU A 80 -2.13 -10.97 -3.14
CA LEU A 80 -1.26 -12.15 -3.11
C LEU A 80 -2.01 -13.40 -3.60
N THR A 81 -3.25 -13.59 -3.12
CA THR A 81 -4.06 -14.75 -3.51
C THR A 81 -4.55 -14.68 -4.96
N HIS A 82 -4.61 -13.49 -5.57
CA HIS A 82 -4.91 -13.35 -7.00
C HIS A 82 -3.98 -14.18 -7.89
N ALA A 83 -2.71 -14.37 -7.48
CA ALA A 83 -1.75 -15.20 -8.22
C ALA A 83 -2.24 -16.64 -8.43
N PHE A 84 -2.96 -17.22 -7.46
CA PHE A 84 -3.50 -18.59 -7.56
C PHE A 84 -4.56 -18.73 -8.67
N GLY A 85 -5.30 -17.65 -8.96
CA GLY A 85 -6.27 -17.64 -10.06
C GLY A 85 -5.70 -17.12 -11.38
N ARG A 86 -4.57 -16.40 -11.35
CA ARG A 86 -4.05 -15.65 -12.50
C ARG A 86 -2.89 -16.33 -13.24
N LEU A 87 -2.04 -17.08 -12.53
CA LEU A 87 -0.85 -17.70 -13.11
C LEU A 87 -1.21 -18.92 -13.97
N ASP A 88 -0.46 -19.11 -15.05
CA ASP A 88 -0.63 -20.26 -15.95
C ASP A 88 -0.16 -21.55 -15.24
N PRO A 89 -1.05 -22.53 -15.01
CA PRO A 89 -0.68 -23.77 -14.32
C PRO A 89 0.32 -24.63 -15.12
N THR A 90 0.48 -24.40 -16.42
CA THR A 90 1.42 -25.15 -17.28
C THR A 90 2.84 -24.57 -17.27
N HIS A 91 3.00 -23.32 -16.82
CA HIS A 91 4.31 -22.70 -16.73
C HIS A 91 5.15 -23.32 -15.60
N THR A 92 6.40 -23.67 -15.90
CA THR A 92 7.28 -24.48 -15.03
C THR A 92 7.54 -23.84 -13.67
N SER A 93 7.55 -22.51 -13.57
CA SER A 93 7.78 -21.78 -12.31
C SER A 93 6.52 -21.63 -11.44
N THR A 94 5.31 -21.81 -11.98
CA THR A 94 4.05 -21.47 -11.29
C THR A 94 3.92 -22.21 -9.97
N LYS A 95 4.20 -23.52 -9.96
CA LYS A 95 4.11 -24.34 -8.74
C LYS A 95 5.01 -23.81 -7.62
N THR A 96 6.23 -23.42 -7.95
CA THR A 96 7.18 -22.87 -6.98
C THR A 96 6.72 -21.51 -6.46
N VAL A 97 6.28 -20.61 -7.35
CA VAL A 97 5.77 -19.29 -6.96
C VAL A 97 4.57 -19.41 -6.02
N LEU A 98 3.58 -20.24 -6.36
CA LEU A 98 2.39 -20.43 -5.53
C LEU A 98 2.72 -21.04 -4.17
N LYS A 99 3.69 -21.98 -4.09
CA LYS A 99 4.15 -22.54 -2.81
C LYS A 99 4.78 -21.47 -1.92
N THR A 100 5.59 -20.58 -2.50
CA THR A 100 6.22 -19.48 -1.78
C THR A 100 5.19 -18.48 -1.24
N ILE A 101 4.18 -18.13 -2.06
CA ILE A 101 3.07 -17.28 -1.59
C ILE A 101 2.28 -17.99 -0.49
N GLN A 102 1.98 -19.28 -0.65
CA GLN A 102 1.25 -20.05 0.37
C GLN A 102 1.97 -20.04 1.72
N ALA A 103 3.29 -20.25 1.74
CA ALA A 103 4.09 -20.20 2.97
C ALA A 103 4.03 -18.81 3.62
N THR A 104 4.17 -17.76 2.81
CA THR A 104 4.07 -16.37 3.29
C THR A 104 2.72 -16.07 3.95
N LEU A 105 1.62 -16.54 3.34
CA LEU A 105 0.29 -16.35 3.88
C LEU A 105 0.05 -17.13 5.18
N ALA A 106 0.65 -18.32 5.30
CA ALA A 106 0.55 -19.13 6.52
C ALA A 106 1.28 -18.49 7.72
N ASP A 107 2.31 -17.67 7.46
CA ASP A 107 3.06 -16.97 8.49
C ASP A 107 2.37 -15.67 8.99
N ILE A 108 1.30 -15.22 8.33
CA ILE A 108 0.55 -14.02 8.74
C ILE A 108 -0.31 -14.35 9.98
N PRO A 109 -0.09 -13.70 11.14
CA PRO A 109 -0.90 -13.95 12.33
C PRO A 109 -2.32 -13.39 12.14
N GLU A 110 -3.35 -14.20 12.40
CA GLU A 110 -4.76 -13.83 12.22
C GLU A 110 -5.14 -12.53 12.97
N HIS A 111 -4.69 -12.38 14.21
CA HIS A 111 -4.94 -11.18 15.03
C HIS A 111 -4.25 -9.90 14.51
N ARG A 112 -3.39 -10.01 13.49
CA ARG A 112 -2.71 -8.88 12.83
C ARG A 112 -3.18 -8.67 11.39
N LEU A 113 -4.10 -9.50 10.90
CA LEU A 113 -4.71 -9.38 9.58
C LEU A 113 -6.03 -8.63 9.69
N HIS A 114 -6.12 -7.47 9.03
CA HIS A 114 -7.24 -6.55 9.18
C HIS A 114 -8.03 -6.43 7.88
N ALA A 115 -9.33 -6.69 7.95
CA ALA A 115 -10.27 -6.38 6.88
C ALA A 115 -10.71 -4.91 6.96
N PRO A 116 -10.83 -4.19 5.82
CA PRO A 116 -11.39 -2.84 5.85
C PRO A 116 -12.87 -2.89 6.26
N ASP A 117 -13.24 -2.07 7.24
CA ASP A 117 -14.64 -1.91 7.62
C ASP A 117 -15.41 -1.04 6.61
N VAL A 118 -16.74 -0.97 6.77
CA VAL A 118 -17.64 -0.20 5.88
C VAL A 118 -17.27 1.28 5.80
N THR A 119 -16.75 1.84 6.90
CA THR A 119 -16.30 3.24 6.93
C THR A 119 -15.05 3.43 6.08
N ILE A 120 -14.06 2.54 6.23
CA ILE A 120 -12.84 2.55 5.43
C ILE A 120 -13.16 2.37 3.94
N TRP A 121 -14.06 1.46 3.58
CA TRP A 121 -14.53 1.28 2.20
C TRP A 121 -15.11 2.57 1.60
N GLY A 122 -16.03 3.22 2.33
CA GLY A 122 -16.66 4.45 1.86
C GLY A 122 -15.66 5.62 1.73
N GLN A 123 -14.72 5.74 2.68
CA GLN A 123 -13.66 6.75 2.62
C GLN A 123 -12.69 6.49 1.46
N ALA A 124 -12.27 5.25 1.27
CA ALA A 124 -11.34 4.86 0.21
C ALA A 124 -11.93 5.13 -1.18
N GLY A 125 -13.22 4.88 -1.39
CA GLY A 125 -13.89 5.19 -2.67
C GLY A 125 -13.81 6.68 -3.04
N ILE A 126 -14.06 7.57 -2.07
CA ILE A 126 -13.96 9.02 -2.29
C ILE A 126 -12.50 9.44 -2.49
N LEU A 127 -11.59 8.90 -1.68
CA LEU A 127 -10.16 9.23 -1.75
C LEU A 127 -9.52 8.77 -3.07
N ALA A 128 -9.83 7.56 -3.52
CA ALA A 128 -9.37 7.03 -4.80
C ALA A 128 -9.88 7.85 -5.99
N GLY A 129 -11.16 8.23 -6.00
CA GLY A 129 -11.73 9.09 -7.03
C GLY A 129 -11.12 10.49 -7.06
N LEU A 130 -10.82 11.03 -5.87
CA LEU A 130 -10.10 12.29 -5.72
C LEU A 130 -8.67 12.19 -6.28
N LEU A 131 -7.93 11.14 -5.90
CA LEU A 131 -6.59 10.90 -6.37
C LEU A 131 -6.55 10.71 -7.89
N PHE A 132 -7.50 9.93 -8.45
CA PHE A 132 -7.65 9.78 -9.90
C PHE A 132 -7.83 11.12 -10.60
N ARG A 133 -8.77 11.93 -10.12
CA ARG A 133 -9.05 13.25 -10.70
C ARG A 133 -7.82 14.17 -10.66
N MET A 134 -7.04 14.10 -9.59
CA MET A 134 -5.87 14.96 -9.40
C MET A 134 -4.57 14.39 -9.99
N SER A 135 -4.53 13.12 -10.40
CA SER A 135 -3.34 12.47 -10.97
C SER A 135 -3.20 12.63 -12.48
N ASN A 136 -4.16 13.30 -13.14
CA ASN A 136 -4.23 13.49 -14.59
C ASN A 136 -4.10 12.17 -15.40
N LEU A 137 -4.61 11.07 -14.85
CA LEU A 137 -4.62 9.79 -15.57
C LEU A 137 -5.68 9.81 -16.70
N PRO A 138 -5.44 9.09 -17.82
CA PRO A 138 -6.42 8.96 -18.88
C PRO A 138 -7.75 8.39 -18.38
N ARG A 139 -8.86 8.99 -18.83
CA ARG A 139 -10.21 8.46 -18.63
C ARG A 139 -10.52 7.40 -19.69
N GLY A 140 -11.33 6.40 -19.33
CA GLY A 140 -11.75 5.32 -20.20
C GLY A 140 -10.72 4.20 -20.39
N ALA A 141 -9.58 4.25 -19.69
CA ALA A 141 -8.49 3.28 -19.80
C ALA A 141 -8.48 2.24 -18.66
N GLY A 142 -9.54 2.18 -17.84
CA GLY A 142 -9.63 1.26 -16.70
C GLY A 142 -8.89 1.74 -15.45
N HIS A 143 -8.45 2.99 -15.41
CA HIS A 143 -7.72 3.57 -14.29
C HIS A 143 -8.62 4.18 -13.20
N GLU A 144 -9.93 4.27 -13.45
CA GLU A 144 -10.91 4.94 -12.58
C GLU A 144 -10.96 4.35 -11.17
N ARG A 145 -10.64 3.06 -11.05
CA ARG A 145 -10.58 2.34 -9.77
C ARG A 145 -9.17 1.92 -9.37
N LYS A 146 -8.15 2.37 -10.10
CA LYS A 146 -6.74 1.99 -9.87
C LYS A 146 -6.33 2.15 -8.40
N PHE A 147 -6.74 3.26 -7.78
CA PHE A 147 -6.27 3.66 -6.45
C PHE A 147 -7.11 3.13 -5.29
N VAL A 148 -8.14 2.30 -5.53
CA VAL A 148 -9.02 1.86 -4.44
C VAL A 148 -8.25 1.03 -3.43
N ASN A 149 -7.43 0.08 -3.88
CA ASN A 149 -6.65 -0.78 -2.99
C ASN A 149 -5.62 0.02 -2.17
N ASP A 150 -4.85 0.89 -2.83
CA ASP A 150 -3.89 1.77 -2.15
C ASP A 150 -4.57 2.66 -1.10
N ALA A 151 -5.74 3.22 -1.43
CA ALA A 151 -6.51 4.05 -0.51
C ALA A 151 -7.04 3.25 0.70
N LEU A 152 -7.46 1.98 0.50
CA LEU A 152 -7.87 1.10 1.60
C LEU A 152 -6.70 0.81 2.53
N VAL A 153 -5.56 0.39 1.98
CA VAL A 153 -4.34 0.09 2.75
C VAL A 153 -3.90 1.33 3.56
N PHE A 154 -3.87 2.49 2.91
CA PHE A 154 -3.49 3.75 3.56
C PHE A 154 -4.43 4.14 4.71
N LEU A 155 -5.76 4.03 4.51
CA LEU A 155 -6.74 4.40 5.54
C LEU A 155 -6.78 3.40 6.69
N GLN A 156 -6.59 2.10 6.44
CA GLN A 156 -6.44 1.10 7.51
C GLN A 156 -5.21 1.37 8.38
N ALA A 157 -4.06 1.65 7.76
CA ALA A 157 -2.85 2.01 8.48
C ALA A 157 -3.08 3.21 9.40
N ARG A 158 -3.73 4.26 8.87
CA ARG A 158 -4.11 5.44 9.65
C ARG A 158 -5.04 5.10 10.81
N GLN A 159 -6.06 4.26 10.59
CA GLN A 159 -7.00 3.83 11.64
C GLN A 159 -6.31 3.10 12.79
N LEU A 160 -5.29 2.28 12.48
CA LEU A 160 -4.51 1.52 13.45
C LEU A 160 -3.36 2.31 14.08
N GLY A 161 -3.14 3.55 13.67
CA GLY A 161 -1.98 4.32 14.13
C GLY A 161 -0.65 3.69 13.67
N ALA A 162 -0.63 3.07 12.49
CA ALA A 162 0.56 2.51 11.85
C ALA A 162 1.04 3.41 10.70
N SER A 163 2.29 3.20 10.29
CA SER A 163 2.83 3.78 9.04
C SER A 163 2.75 2.75 7.92
N VAL A 164 2.29 3.13 6.74
CA VAL A 164 2.35 2.23 5.57
C VAL A 164 3.78 2.06 5.12
N LEU A 165 4.29 0.84 5.06
CA LEU A 165 5.57 0.54 4.41
C LEU A 165 5.31 0.14 2.95
N THR A 166 5.90 0.82 1.97
CA THR A 166 5.61 0.58 0.55
C THR A 166 6.74 0.99 -0.40
N GLY A 167 6.89 0.24 -1.50
CA GLY A 167 7.71 0.59 -2.65
C GLY A 167 6.97 1.45 -3.69
N ASN A 168 5.64 1.61 -3.57
CA ASN A 168 4.83 2.49 -4.43
C ASN A 168 4.95 3.96 -3.98
N THR A 169 6.14 4.52 -4.22
CA THR A 169 6.50 5.86 -3.75
C THR A 169 5.61 6.98 -4.30
N ARG A 170 5.09 6.83 -5.52
CA ARG A 170 4.26 7.86 -6.15
C ARG A 170 2.89 7.91 -5.50
N ASP A 171 2.14 6.81 -5.54
CA ASP A 171 0.72 6.86 -5.21
C ASP A 171 0.51 7.12 -3.71
N PHE A 172 1.36 6.55 -2.84
CA PHE A 172 1.31 6.79 -1.40
C PHE A 172 1.79 8.18 -0.98
N ASP A 173 2.74 8.80 -1.71
CA ASP A 173 3.03 10.21 -1.49
C ASP A 173 1.79 11.07 -1.78
N LEU A 174 1.13 10.85 -2.92
CA LEU A 174 -0.08 11.60 -3.28
C LEU A 174 -1.22 11.40 -2.28
N LEU A 175 -1.41 10.18 -1.77
CA LEU A 175 -2.37 9.89 -0.69
C LEU A 175 -2.02 10.67 0.59
N SER A 176 -0.73 10.73 0.97
CA SER A 176 -0.29 11.47 2.15
C SER A 176 -0.50 12.99 2.03
N GLN A 177 -0.39 13.56 0.82
CA GLN A 177 -0.72 14.97 0.58
C GLN A 177 -2.23 15.25 0.73
N LEU A 178 -3.08 14.28 0.36
CA LEU A 178 -4.54 14.39 0.50
C LEU A 178 -5.01 14.19 1.94
N VAL A 179 -4.35 13.31 2.70
CA VAL A 179 -4.67 12.98 4.09
C VAL A 179 -3.39 13.03 4.92
N PRO A 180 -2.95 14.24 5.36
CA PRO A 180 -1.66 14.43 6.04
C PRO A 180 -1.51 13.74 7.41
N THR A 181 -2.60 13.19 7.94
CA THR A 181 -2.60 12.45 9.20
C THR A 181 -2.27 10.97 9.01
N GLY A 182 -2.26 10.46 7.78
CA GLY A 182 -1.72 9.14 7.48
C GLY A 182 -0.19 9.21 7.37
N ARG A 183 0.49 8.19 7.89
CA ARG A 183 1.95 8.08 7.85
C ARG A 183 2.37 7.02 6.86
N ILE A 184 3.47 7.27 6.17
CA ILE A 184 4.07 6.38 5.18
C ILE A 184 5.57 6.27 5.45
N VAL A 185 6.15 5.13 5.08
CA VAL A 185 7.58 4.87 5.02
C VAL A 185 7.85 4.31 3.63
N LEU A 186 8.66 5.02 2.86
CA LEU A 186 8.93 4.71 1.47
C LEU A 186 10.28 4.02 1.32
N TYR A 187 10.37 3.08 0.37
CA TYR A 187 11.65 2.52 -0.04
C TYR A 187 11.72 2.36 -1.56
N ARG A 188 12.91 2.07 -2.05
CA ARG A 188 13.17 1.68 -3.44
C ARG A 188 13.87 0.34 -3.43
N THR A 189 13.49 -0.55 -4.33
CA THR A 189 14.28 -1.75 -4.57
C THR A 189 15.62 -1.38 -5.19
N PRO A 190 16.71 -2.08 -4.87
CA PRO A 190 17.95 -1.97 -5.62
C PRO A 190 17.63 -2.27 -7.09
N GLN A 191 18.04 -1.37 -7.98
CA GLN A 191 17.91 -1.62 -9.42
C GLN A 191 18.61 -2.95 -9.72
N ALA A 192 17.93 -3.89 -10.38
CA ALA A 192 18.59 -5.11 -10.83
C ALA A 192 19.74 -4.67 -11.74
N SER A 193 20.97 -4.77 -11.25
CA SER A 193 22.17 -4.60 -12.05
C SER A 193 22.03 -5.58 -13.21
N GLY A 194 21.72 -5.04 -14.39
CA GLY A 194 21.63 -5.82 -15.61
C GLY A 194 22.94 -6.57 -15.77
N SER A 195 22.84 -7.89 -15.79
CA SER A 195 23.87 -8.76 -16.32
C SER A 195 24.15 -8.34 -17.76
N VAL A 196 25.31 -7.71 -17.96
CA VAL A 196 26.01 -7.70 -19.24
C VAL A 196 26.97 -8.87 -19.24
#